data_AF-A0A955S8H8-F1
#
_entry.id   AF-A0A955S8H8-F1
#
_cell.length_a   1.000
_cell.length_b   1.000
_cell.length_c   1.000
_cell.angle_alpha   90.00
_cell.angle_beta   90.00
_cell.angle_gamma   90.00
#
_symmetry.space_group_name_H-M   'P 1'
#
loop_
_entity.id
_entity.type
_entity.pdbx_description
1 polymer ?
#
loop_
_entity_poly.entity_id
_entity_poly.type
_entity_poly.pdbx_seq_one_letter_code
_entity_poly.pdbx_strand_id
1 'polypeptide(L)'
;FEDTRKDAPLFNGKAFHRILDAMEEVKKFADDLGLTAPQLAIRWVLTHPAMTSAIVGIKTEEHLATICPAADEELPIEVWYKVASILETAKKEAEEM
;
A
#
# COMPACT_ATOMS: atom_id res chain seq x y z
N PHE A 1 18.23 17.02 5.30
CA PHE A 1 17.60 15.87 4.63
C PHE A 1 16.90 16.43 3.40
N GLU A 2 17.28 15.97 2.22
CA GLU A 2 16.63 16.36 0.96
C GLU A 2 15.69 15.23 0.54
N ASP A 3 14.44 15.56 0.29
CA ASP A 3 13.39 14.58 -0.01
C ASP A 3 13.38 14.25 -1.49
N THR A 4 13.81 13.03 -1.82
CA THR A 4 13.91 12.54 -3.19
C THR A 4 12.56 12.38 -3.90
N ARG A 5 11.44 12.43 -3.16
CA ARG A 5 10.10 12.30 -3.76
C ARG A 5 9.72 13.51 -4.61
N LYS A 6 10.33 14.68 -4.37
CA LYS A 6 10.11 15.89 -5.17
C LYS A 6 10.30 15.64 -6.66
N ASP A 7 11.31 14.85 -7.03
CA ASP A 7 11.67 14.58 -8.43
C ASP A 7 11.23 13.17 -8.88
N ALA A 8 10.52 12.42 -8.02
CA ALA A 8 10.06 11.08 -8.35
C ALA A 8 8.86 11.14 -9.31
N PRO A 9 8.86 10.40 -10.44
CA PRO A 9 7.80 10.47 -11.45
C PRO A 9 6.40 10.19 -10.89
N LEU A 10 6.27 9.18 -10.02
CA LEU A 10 4.99 8.77 -9.43
C LEU A 10 4.44 9.76 -8.39
N PHE A 11 5.19 10.79 -8.01
CA PHE A 11 4.82 11.77 -6.99
C PHE A 11 4.58 13.17 -7.55
N ASN A 12 4.49 13.31 -8.88
CA ASN A 12 4.25 14.58 -9.55
C ASN A 12 3.13 14.50 -10.60
N GLY A 13 2.47 15.65 -10.82
CA GLY A 13 1.57 15.87 -11.95
C GLY A 13 0.47 14.81 -12.10
N LYS A 14 0.20 14.43 -13.35
CA LYS A 14 -0.87 13.47 -13.71
C LYS A 14 -0.59 12.06 -13.19
N ALA A 15 0.67 11.64 -13.20
CA ALA A 15 1.10 10.34 -12.66
C ALA A 15 0.70 10.20 -11.18
N PHE A 16 0.93 11.23 -10.36
CA PHE A 16 0.52 11.19 -8.96
C PHE A 16 -0.99 11.12 -8.77
N HIS A 17 -1.76 11.90 -9.53
CA HIS A 17 -3.22 11.82 -9.49
C HIS A 17 -3.72 10.42 -9.85
N ARG A 18 -3.12 9.80 -10.87
CA ARG A 18 -3.48 8.44 -11.29
C ARG A 18 -3.25 7.40 -10.20
N ILE A 19 -2.14 7.51 -9.46
CA ILE A 19 -1.85 6.66 -8.30
C ILE A 19 -2.85 6.91 -7.17
N LEU A 20 -3.20 8.18 -6.90
CA LEU A 20 -4.19 8.51 -5.87
C LEU A 20 -5.57 7.92 -6.21
N ASP A 21 -6.00 7.98 -7.46
CA ASP A 21 -7.28 7.40 -7.90
C ASP A 21 -7.32 5.88 -7.63
N ALA A 22 -6.24 5.16 -7.95
CA ALA A 22 -6.11 3.74 -7.63
C ALA A 22 -6.09 3.48 -6.12
N MET A 23 -5.46 4.36 -5.34
CA MET A 23 -5.47 4.25 -3.88
C MET A 23 -6.87 4.40 -3.28
N GLU A 24 -7.75 5.23 -3.87
CA GLU A 24 -9.16 5.32 -3.44
C GLU A 24 -9.93 4.01 -3.70
N GLU A 25 -9.58 3.26 -4.74
CA GLU A 25 -10.13 1.91 -4.96
C GLU A 25 -9.59 0.91 -3.94
N VAL A 26 -8.28 0.93 -3.67
CA VAL A 26 -7.62 0.05 -2.70
C VAL A 26 -8.16 0.27 -1.29
N LYS A 27 -8.46 1.52 -0.90
CA LYS A 27 -9.02 1.85 0.42
C LYS A 27 -10.35 1.14 0.71
N LYS A 28 -11.19 0.92 -0.30
CA LYS A 28 -12.47 0.19 -0.12
C LYS A 28 -12.25 -1.22 0.41
N PHE A 29 -11.21 -1.91 -0.07
CA PHE A 29 -10.86 -3.24 0.45
C PHE A 29 -10.32 -3.17 1.88
N ALA A 30 -9.61 -2.09 2.24
CA ALA A 30 -9.18 -1.88 3.61
C ALA A 30 -10.39 -1.71 4.53
N ASP A 31 -11.33 -0.85 4.14
CA ASP A 31 -12.55 -0.57 4.90
C ASP A 31 -13.42 -1.84 5.07
N ASP A 32 -13.60 -2.62 4.00
CA ASP A 32 -14.36 -3.89 4.02
C ASP A 32 -13.75 -4.92 4.99
N LEU A 33 -12.43 -4.88 5.18
CA LEU A 33 -11.68 -5.77 6.08
C LEU A 33 -11.48 -5.16 7.48
N GLY A 34 -11.99 -3.95 7.74
CA GLY A 34 -11.76 -3.24 9.00
C GLY A 34 -10.30 -2.84 9.22
N LEU A 35 -9.53 -2.70 8.13
CA LEU A 35 -8.12 -2.33 8.14
C LEU A 35 -7.96 -0.87 7.73
N THR A 36 -6.92 -0.23 8.26
CA THR A 36 -6.41 1.02 7.69
C THR A 36 -5.59 0.72 6.42
N ALA A 37 -5.47 1.70 5.51
CA ALA A 37 -4.62 1.58 4.33
C ALA A 37 -3.16 1.12 4.62
N PRO A 38 -2.44 1.65 5.64
CA PRO A 38 -1.11 1.15 5.96
C PRO A 38 -1.10 -0.28 6.53
N GLN A 39 -2.15 -0.69 7.26
CA GLN A 39 -2.29 -2.08 7.70
C GLN A 39 -2.52 -3.02 6.51
N LEU A 40 -3.39 -2.65 5.56
CA LEU A 40 -3.59 -3.40 4.32
C LEU A 40 -2.28 -3.57 3.55
N ALA A 41 -1.49 -2.51 3.41
CA ALA A 41 -0.21 -2.56 2.68
C ALA A 41 0.78 -3.57 3.31
N ILE A 42 0.91 -3.57 4.63
CA ILE A 42 1.80 -4.50 5.34
C ILE A 42 1.25 -5.92 5.30
N ARG A 43 -0.05 -6.09 5.53
CA ARG A 43 -0.68 -7.42 5.45
C ARG A 43 -0.57 -8.00 4.04
N TRP A 44 -0.65 -7.17 2.99
CA TRP A 44 -0.42 -7.59 1.61
C TRP A 44 0.99 -8.14 1.40
N VAL A 45 2.03 -7.48 1.95
CA VAL A 45 3.41 -7.99 1.91
C VAL A 45 3.52 -9.31 2.66
N LEU A 46 3.00 -9.38 3.89
CA LEU A 46 3.13 -10.54 4.78
C LEU A 46 2.31 -11.76 4.33
N THR A 47 1.24 -11.57 3.55
CA THR A 47 0.42 -12.66 3.02
C THR A 47 1.18 -13.48 1.96
N HIS A 48 2.20 -12.91 1.32
CA HIS A 48 2.94 -13.65 0.30
C HIS A 48 3.81 -14.75 0.95
N PRO A 49 3.69 -16.03 0.54
CA PRO A 49 4.30 -17.16 1.24
C PRO A 49 5.84 -17.14 1.27
N ALA A 50 6.47 -16.44 0.32
CA ALA A 50 7.93 -16.25 0.31
C ALA A 50 8.43 -15.13 1.25
N MET A 51 7.55 -14.33 1.84
CA MET A 51 7.92 -13.22 2.73
C MET A 51 7.92 -13.70 4.19
N THR A 52 9.02 -13.44 4.90
CA THR A 52 9.17 -13.82 6.32
C THR A 52 8.94 -12.64 7.26
N SER A 53 9.25 -11.41 6.81
CA SER A 53 9.09 -10.21 7.61
C SER A 53 8.90 -8.97 6.74
N ALA A 54 8.22 -7.97 7.29
CA ALA A 54 8.09 -6.64 6.72
C ALA A 54 8.88 -5.65 7.59
N ILE A 55 9.72 -4.84 6.96
CA ILE A 55 10.47 -3.77 7.64
C ILE A 55 9.61 -2.50 7.63
N VAL A 56 9.21 -2.03 8.81
CA VAL A 56 8.33 -0.88 8.96
C VAL A 56 9.08 0.26 9.68
N GLY A 57 9.17 1.42 9.03
CA GLY A 57 9.76 2.61 9.63
C GLY A 57 8.78 3.30 10.59
N ILE A 58 9.17 3.42 11.87
CA ILE A 58 8.34 4.00 12.93
C ILE A 58 9.03 5.23 13.53
N LYS A 59 8.24 6.26 13.84
CA LYS A 59 8.72 7.51 14.47
C LYS A 59 8.17 7.76 15.87
N THR A 60 7.03 7.15 16.20
CA THR A 60 6.35 7.30 17.49
C THR A 60 5.77 5.95 17.92
N GLU A 61 5.58 5.77 19.23
CA GLU A 61 5.01 4.54 19.78
C GLU A 61 3.56 4.28 19.31
N GLU A 62 2.79 5.35 19.09
CA GLU A 62 1.42 5.25 18.57
C GLU A 62 1.36 4.60 17.19
N HIS A 63 2.32 4.90 16.30
CA HIS A 63 2.41 4.26 15.00
C HIS A 63 2.66 2.75 15.14
N LEU A 64 3.46 2.34 16.13
CA LEU A 64 3.72 0.92 16.39
C LEU A 64 2.43 0.22 16.81
N ALA A 65 1.73 0.75 17.82
CA ALA A 65 0.47 0.18 18.30
C ALA A 65 -0.59 0.09 17.20
N THR A 66 -0.63 1.08 16.30
CA THR A 66 -1.57 1.10 15.16
C THR A 66 -1.20 0.08 14.08
N ILE A 67 0.09 -0.23 13.88
CA ILE A 67 0.54 -1.05 12.75
C ILE A 67 0.68 -2.53 13.07
N CYS A 68 1.01 -2.88 14.31
CA CYS A 68 1.18 -4.28 14.74
C CYS A 68 0.01 -5.20 14.36
N PRO A 69 -1.27 -4.77 14.47
CA PRO A 69 -2.41 -5.61 14.08
C PRO A 69 -2.41 -6.07 12.61
N ALA A 70 -1.63 -5.40 11.73
CA ALA A 70 -1.51 -5.80 10.33
C ALA A 70 -0.96 -7.23 10.16
N ALA A 71 -0.15 -7.72 11.11
CA ALA A 71 0.53 -9.01 11.02
C ALA A 71 -0.30 -10.20 11.56
N ASP A 72 -1.46 -9.95 12.18
CA ASP A 72 -2.20 -10.98 12.92
C ASP A 72 -2.94 -11.97 12.01
N GLU A 73 -3.21 -11.62 10.75
CA GLU A 73 -3.97 -12.43 9.81
C GLU A 73 -3.47 -12.26 8.37
N GLU A 74 -3.80 -13.19 7.50
CA GLU A 74 -3.56 -13.12 6.06
C GLU A 74 -4.72 -12.44 5.32
N LEU A 75 -4.45 -11.83 4.16
CA LEU A 75 -5.51 -11.35 3.28
C LEU A 75 -6.20 -12.54 2.58
N PRO A 76 -7.53 -12.46 2.34
CA PRO A 76 -8.17 -13.33 1.37
C PRO A 76 -7.45 -13.24 0.03
N ILE A 77 -7.13 -14.38 -0.56
CA ILE A 77 -6.28 -14.46 -1.76
C ILE A 77 -6.83 -13.63 -2.94
N GLU A 78 -8.16 -13.57 -3.07
CA GLU A 78 -8.84 -12.75 -4.09
C GLU A 78 -8.59 -11.25 -3.89
N VAL A 79 -8.56 -10.77 -2.64
CA VAL A 79 -8.25 -9.38 -2.32
C VAL A 79 -6.77 -9.10 -2.60
N TRP A 80 -5.89 -10.03 -2.22
CA TRP A 80 -4.45 -9.91 -2.46
C TRP A 80 -4.14 -9.69 -3.95
N TYR A 81 -4.74 -10.51 -4.84
CA TYR A 81 -4.58 -10.36 -6.29
C TYR A 81 -5.24 -9.09 -6.84
N LYS A 82 -6.43 -8.71 -6.36
CA LYS A 82 -7.11 -7.48 -6.81
C LYS A 82 -6.30 -6.22 -6.49
N VAL A 83 -5.79 -6.10 -5.25
CA VAL A 83 -4.96 -4.97 -4.84
C VAL A 83 -3.71 -4.89 -5.71
N ALA A 84 -3.05 -6.03 -5.97
CA ALA A 84 -1.88 -6.08 -6.83
C ALA A 84 -2.19 -5.61 -8.26
N SER A 85 -3.29 -6.11 -8.85
CA SER A 85 -3.69 -5.78 -10.22
C SER A 85 -4.05 -4.29 -10.39
N ILE A 86 -4.76 -3.70 -9.42
CA ILE A 86 -5.14 -2.29 -9.44
C ILE A 86 -3.89 -1.41 -9.44
N LEU A 87 -2.96 -1.67 -8.52
CA LEU A 87 -1.75 -0.87 -8.38
C LEU A 87 -0.77 -1.09 -9.54
N GLU A 88 -0.67 -2.31 -10.07
CA GLU A 88 0.17 -2.57 -11.26
C GLU A 88 -0.35 -1.81 -12.48
N THR A 89 -1.67 -1.83 -12.71
CA THR A 89 -2.30 -1.10 -13.82
C THR A 89 -2.08 0.40 -13.67
N ALA A 90 -2.36 0.94 -12.48
CA ALA A 90 -2.18 2.36 -12.20
C ALA A 90 -0.73 2.82 -12.34
N LYS A 91 0.22 1.98 -11.91
CA LYS A 91 1.65 2.27 -12.05
C LYS A 91 2.06 2.32 -13.53
N LYS A 92 1.67 1.34 -14.34
CA LYS A 92 1.99 1.33 -15.79
C LYS A 92 1.44 2.57 -16.48
N GLU A 93 0.18 2.90 -16.24
CA GLU A 93 -0.45 4.09 -16.81
C GLU A 93 0.22 5.38 -16.33
N ALA A 94 0.61 5.45 -15.05
CA ALA A 94 1.32 6.61 -14.50
C ALA A 94 2.75 6.78 -15.04
N GLU A 95 3.45 5.69 -15.37
CA GLU A 95 4.79 5.71 -15.97
C GLU A 95 4.78 6.18 -17.43
N GLU A 96 3.63 6.11 -18.11
CA GLU A 96 3.43 6.55 -19.49
C GLU A 96 2.98 8.03 -19.61
N MET A 97 2.71 8.71 -18.49
CA MET A 97 2.21 10.10 -18.42
C MET A 97 3.30 11.14 -18.21
#